data_AF-A0A918YXA8-F1
#
_entry.id   AF-A0A918YXA8-F1
#
_cell.length_a   1.000
_cell.length_b   1.000
_cell.length_c   1.000
_cell.angle_alpha   90.00
_cell.angle_beta   90.00
_cell.angle_gamma   90.00
#
_symmetry.space_group_name_H-M   'P 1'
#
loop_
_entity.id
_entity.type
_entity.pdbx_description
1 polymer ?
#
loop_
_entity_poly.entity_id
_entity_poly.type
_entity_poly.pdbx_seq_one_letter_code
_entity_poly.pdbx_strand_id
1 'polypeptide(L)'
;MAVGHDVDAARWRAMFDQAMARIAGRFKRVEPRATARAFVLGLLSGTERKNCWRLAEQADHARPGPMQRLLRSTRWDVDAVRDDIRAYVLEHLGADDGVLIVDETGFLKKGIASAGVQRQYTGTAGRIENTQVGVFLAYASRRGRALIDRRLYLPDASWCQDAGRRTRAGVPEQSQFATKPTLAGQMIAAALDAGVGASWVTGDEAYGQDPALRTLLESRGPGYVLAVACSTRVRINQGRTAARADAVANRLPASAWHRQSAGPERRVRVTTTGPGSRSGPTGTGTC
;
A
#
# COMPACT_ATOMS: atom_id res chain seq x y z
N MET A 1 2.18 -29.45 16.14
CA MET A 1 0.75 -29.52 15.78
C MET A 1 0.31 -28.11 15.39
N ALA A 2 0.25 -27.84 14.09
CA ALA A 2 -0.23 -26.55 13.60
C ALA A 2 -1.72 -26.47 13.90
N VAL A 3 -2.15 -25.48 14.68
CA VAL A 3 -3.57 -25.13 14.78
C VAL A 3 -3.94 -24.62 13.39
N GLY A 4 -4.49 -25.50 12.56
CA GLY A 4 -5.18 -25.08 11.35
C GLY A 4 -6.28 -24.16 11.81
N HIS A 5 -6.21 -22.88 11.44
CA HIS A 5 -7.33 -21.98 11.62
C HIS A 5 -8.47 -22.54 10.77
N ASP A 6 -9.37 -23.30 11.40
CA ASP A 6 -10.60 -23.73 10.77
C ASP A 6 -11.39 -22.47 10.47
N VAL A 7 -11.46 -22.13 9.18
CA VAL A 7 -12.22 -20.98 8.73
C VAL A 7 -13.67 -21.43 8.77
N ASP A 8 -14.41 -20.96 9.78
CA ASP A 8 -15.87 -21.11 9.81
C ASP A 8 -16.44 -20.58 8.49
N ALA A 9 -16.88 -21.50 7.64
CA ALA A 9 -17.34 -21.21 6.30
C ALA A 9 -18.60 -20.33 6.31
N ALA A 10 -19.47 -20.47 7.31
CA ALA A 10 -20.65 -19.65 7.46
C ALA A 10 -20.26 -18.22 7.83
N ARG A 11 -19.35 -18.07 8.80
CA ARG A 11 -18.81 -16.75 9.17
C ARG A 11 -18.08 -16.07 8.01
N TRP A 12 -17.23 -16.80 7.29
CA TRP A 12 -16.55 -16.29 6.10
C TRP A 12 -17.55 -15.82 5.05
N ARG A 13 -18.60 -16.60 4.80
CA ARG A 13 -19.64 -16.26 3.83
C ARG A 13 -20.41 -15.01 4.25
N ALA A 14 -20.75 -14.87 5.53
CA ALA A 14 -21.40 -13.68 6.07
C ALA A 14 -20.53 -12.42 5.90
N MET A 15 -19.25 -12.50 6.24
CA MET A 15 -18.30 -11.38 6.04
C MET A 15 -18.16 -11.02 4.55
N PHE A 16 -18.06 -12.02 3.68
CA PHE A 16 -18.01 -11.80 2.23
C PHE A 16 -19.28 -11.08 1.73
N ASP A 17 -20.46 -11.55 2.13
CA ASP A 17 -21.73 -10.97 1.70
C ASP A 17 -21.93 -9.55 2.25
N GLN A 18 -21.44 -9.25 3.47
CA GLN A 18 -21.41 -7.88 4.01
C GLN A 18 -20.51 -6.96 3.18
N ALA A 19 -19.29 -7.38 2.85
CA ALA A 19 -18.39 -6.60 2.00
C ALA A 19 -18.99 -6.35 0.61
N MET A 20 -19.64 -7.35 0.01
CA MET A 20 -20.32 -7.21 -1.28
C MET A 20 -21.58 -6.34 -1.19
N ALA A 21 -22.30 -6.36 -0.06
CA ALA A 21 -23.43 -5.47 0.19
C ALA A 21 -22.97 -4.01 0.34
N ARG A 22 -21.81 -3.76 0.99
CA ARG A 22 -21.24 -2.42 1.16
C ARG A 22 -21.00 -1.72 -0.19
N ILE A 23 -20.43 -2.44 -1.15
CA ILE A 23 -20.10 -1.89 -2.47
C ILE A 23 -21.29 -1.92 -3.45
N ALA A 24 -22.43 -2.48 -3.05
CA ALA A 24 -23.57 -2.71 -3.93
C ALA A 24 -24.09 -1.43 -4.60
N GLY A 25 -24.13 -0.33 -3.84
CA GLY A 25 -24.60 0.97 -4.32
C GLY A 25 -23.71 1.60 -5.40
N ARG A 26 -22.52 1.06 -5.63
CA ARG A 26 -21.58 1.54 -6.67
C ARG A 26 -21.89 0.99 -8.06
N PHE A 27 -22.86 0.08 -8.15
CA PHE A 27 -23.35 -0.49 -9.41
C PHE A 27 -24.76 0.05 -9.69
N LYS A 28 -24.94 0.67 -10.86
CA LYS A 28 -26.26 1.19 -11.28
C LYS A 28 -27.30 0.10 -11.57
N ARG A 29 -26.85 -1.12 -11.81
CA ARG A 29 -27.67 -2.26 -12.27
C ARG A 29 -27.40 -3.49 -11.44
N VAL A 30 -28.41 -4.34 -11.30
CA VAL A 30 -28.31 -5.59 -10.53
C VAL A 30 -27.39 -6.62 -11.19
N GLU A 31 -27.35 -6.67 -12.53
CA GLU A 31 -26.60 -7.70 -13.25
C GLU A 31 -25.08 -7.53 -13.09
N PRO A 32 -24.49 -6.33 -13.25
CA PRO A 32 -23.07 -6.13 -12.97
C PRO A 32 -22.71 -6.30 -11.50
N ARG A 33 -23.62 -5.97 -10.56
CA ARG A 33 -23.44 -6.24 -9.12
C ARG A 33 -23.33 -7.74 -8.85
N ALA A 34 -24.26 -8.52 -9.38
CA ALA A 34 -24.26 -9.98 -9.25
C ALA A 34 -23.00 -10.58 -9.90
N THR A 35 -22.61 -10.06 -11.07
CA THR A 35 -21.39 -10.48 -11.78
C THR A 35 -20.13 -10.15 -10.98
N ALA A 36 -20.05 -8.97 -10.34
CA ALA A 36 -18.93 -8.60 -9.49
C ALA A 36 -18.78 -9.55 -8.30
N ARG A 37 -19.90 -9.89 -7.65
CA ARG A 37 -19.93 -10.90 -6.58
C ARG A 37 -19.40 -12.25 -7.05
N ALA A 38 -19.92 -12.75 -8.17
CA ALA A 38 -19.50 -14.02 -8.75
C ALA A 38 -18.02 -14.00 -9.17
N PHE A 39 -17.53 -12.88 -9.70
CA PHE A 39 -16.14 -12.70 -10.08
C PHE A 39 -15.20 -12.80 -8.88
N VAL A 40 -15.50 -12.13 -7.77
CA VAL A 40 -14.67 -12.20 -6.55
C VAL A 40 -14.71 -13.61 -5.93
N LEU A 41 -15.87 -14.26 -5.86
CA LEU A 41 -15.96 -15.68 -5.45
C LEU A 41 -15.10 -16.57 -6.34
N GLY A 42 -15.15 -16.34 -7.66
CA GLY A 42 -14.33 -17.04 -8.64
C GLY A 42 -12.82 -16.83 -8.40
N LEU A 43 -12.40 -15.62 -8.04
CA LEU A 43 -11.00 -15.34 -7.66
C LEU A 43 -10.58 -16.08 -6.38
N LEU A 44 -11.47 -16.17 -5.39
CA LEU A 44 -11.20 -16.81 -4.09
C LEU A 44 -11.37 -18.34 -4.11
N SER A 45 -11.94 -18.90 -5.18
CA SER A 45 -12.13 -20.35 -5.34
C SER A 45 -10.82 -21.10 -5.60
N GLY A 46 -10.88 -22.44 -5.60
CA GLY A 46 -9.78 -23.31 -6.00
C GLY A 46 -9.49 -23.36 -7.52
N THR A 47 -10.19 -22.60 -8.36
CA THR A 47 -9.95 -22.61 -9.81
C THR A 47 -8.50 -22.20 -10.14
N GLU A 48 -7.73 -23.08 -10.75
CA GLU A 48 -6.31 -22.86 -11.03
C GLU A 48 -6.06 -21.66 -11.96
N ARG A 49 -6.77 -21.61 -13.10
CA ARG A 49 -6.61 -20.53 -14.09
C ARG A 49 -7.71 -19.49 -13.97
N LYS A 50 -7.38 -18.33 -13.39
CA LYS A 50 -8.29 -17.18 -13.21
C LYS A 50 -8.43 -16.35 -14.49
N ASN A 51 -9.20 -16.84 -15.47
CA ASN A 51 -9.58 -16.07 -16.67
C ASN A 51 -11.10 -15.92 -16.76
N CYS A 52 -11.59 -14.95 -17.55
CA CYS A 52 -13.04 -14.68 -17.64
C CYS A 52 -13.88 -15.88 -18.08
N TRP A 53 -13.31 -16.84 -18.81
CA TRP A 53 -14.00 -18.06 -19.21
C TRP A 53 -14.20 -18.99 -18.02
N ARG A 54 -13.10 -19.39 -17.37
CA ARG A 54 -13.14 -20.28 -16.20
C ARG A 54 -13.96 -19.68 -15.05
N LEU A 55 -13.85 -18.37 -14.83
CA LEU A 55 -14.63 -17.71 -13.79
C LEU A 55 -16.13 -17.63 -14.16
N ALA A 56 -16.46 -17.53 -15.44
CA ALA A 56 -17.85 -17.59 -15.89
C ALA A 56 -18.43 -19.01 -15.74
N GLU A 57 -17.69 -20.05 -16.11
CA GLU A 57 -18.07 -21.45 -15.89
C GLU A 57 -18.31 -21.73 -14.40
N GLN A 58 -17.40 -21.30 -13.53
CA GLN A 58 -17.52 -21.42 -12.08
C GLN A 58 -18.75 -20.70 -11.50
N ALA A 59 -19.25 -19.70 -12.22
CA ALA A 59 -20.41 -18.90 -11.85
C ALA A 59 -21.69 -19.32 -12.62
N ASP A 60 -21.68 -20.50 -13.25
CA ASP A 60 -22.79 -21.06 -14.03
C ASP A 60 -23.26 -20.16 -15.20
N HIS A 61 -22.36 -19.33 -15.73
CA HIS A 61 -22.62 -18.56 -16.94
C HIS A 61 -22.24 -19.36 -18.19
N ALA A 62 -23.18 -19.47 -19.14
CA ALA A 62 -22.96 -20.17 -20.41
C ALA A 62 -21.86 -19.55 -21.29
N ARG A 63 -21.48 -18.29 -21.06
CA ARG A 63 -20.49 -17.54 -21.86
C ARG A 63 -19.67 -16.61 -20.98
N PRO A 64 -18.43 -16.25 -21.36
CA PRO A 64 -17.56 -15.34 -20.59
C PRO A 64 -18.03 -13.87 -20.60
N GLY A 65 -19.07 -13.56 -21.41
CA GLY A 65 -19.53 -12.20 -21.67
C GLY A 65 -19.82 -11.35 -20.43
N PRO A 66 -20.51 -11.86 -19.38
CA PRO A 66 -20.72 -11.11 -18.15
C PRO A 66 -19.40 -10.70 -17.48
N MET A 67 -18.47 -11.63 -17.29
CA MET A 67 -17.16 -11.38 -16.67
C MET A 67 -16.32 -10.38 -17.48
N GLN A 68 -16.31 -10.52 -18.81
CA GLN A 68 -15.61 -9.58 -19.70
C GLN A 68 -16.21 -8.18 -19.65
N ARG A 69 -17.55 -8.08 -19.62
CA ARG A 69 -18.27 -6.80 -19.55
C ARG A 69 -18.02 -6.10 -18.22
N LEU A 70 -17.96 -6.84 -17.11
CA LEU A 70 -17.62 -6.30 -15.79
C LEU A 70 -16.27 -5.57 -15.83
N LEU A 71 -15.24 -6.20 -16.40
CA LEU A 71 -13.88 -5.66 -16.43
C LEU A 71 -13.65 -4.58 -17.49
N ARG A 72 -14.40 -4.62 -18.61
CA ARG A 72 -14.11 -3.76 -19.77
C ARG A 72 -15.02 -2.56 -19.90
N SER A 73 -16.33 -2.71 -19.70
CA SER A 73 -17.31 -1.70 -20.15
C SER A 73 -18.37 -1.33 -19.11
N THR A 74 -18.52 -2.13 -18.06
CA THR A 74 -19.40 -1.76 -16.95
C THR A 74 -18.90 -0.47 -16.30
N ARG A 75 -19.78 0.50 -16.16
CA ARG A 75 -19.50 1.75 -15.42
C ARG A 75 -19.84 1.53 -13.94
N TRP A 76 -18.81 1.55 -13.11
CA TRP A 76 -18.89 1.57 -11.65
C TRP A 76 -17.79 2.50 -11.14
N ASP A 77 -18.03 3.14 -10.02
CA ASP A 77 -17.04 4.04 -9.41
C ASP A 77 -16.01 3.21 -8.63
N VAL A 78 -14.85 3.02 -9.26
CA VAL A 78 -13.78 2.18 -8.75
C VAL A 78 -13.15 2.77 -7.48
N ASP A 79 -13.06 4.09 -7.42
CA ASP A 79 -12.49 4.82 -6.28
C ASP A 79 -13.45 4.79 -5.10
N ALA A 80 -14.75 4.98 -5.35
CA ALA A 80 -15.77 4.84 -4.31
C ALA A 80 -15.90 3.40 -3.79
N VAL A 81 -15.74 2.37 -4.63
CA VAL A 81 -15.64 0.98 -4.16
C VAL A 81 -14.41 0.79 -3.27
N ARG A 82 -13.25 1.37 -3.65
CA ARG A 82 -12.04 1.33 -2.82
C ARG A 82 -12.27 2.03 -1.47
N ASP A 83 -13.02 3.13 -1.43
CA ASP A 83 -13.38 3.83 -0.18
C ASP A 83 -14.34 3.03 0.70
N ASP A 84 -15.35 2.37 0.09
CA ASP A 84 -16.26 1.47 0.79
C ASP A 84 -15.53 0.28 1.43
N ILE A 85 -14.58 -0.32 0.69
CA ILE A 85 -13.75 -1.43 1.18
C ILE A 85 -12.77 -0.95 2.25
N ARG A 86 -12.16 0.22 2.10
CA ARG A 86 -11.33 0.84 3.14
C ARG A 86 -12.12 1.00 4.43
N ALA A 87 -13.33 1.57 4.36
CA ALA A 87 -14.18 1.73 5.54
C ALA A 87 -14.51 0.37 6.20
N TYR A 88 -14.89 -0.63 5.40
CA TYR A 88 -15.12 -1.98 5.90
C TYR A 88 -13.88 -2.58 6.59
N VAL A 89 -12.70 -2.39 6.00
CA VAL A 89 -11.42 -2.83 6.60
C VAL A 89 -11.18 -2.15 7.94
N LEU A 90 -11.41 -0.84 8.06
CA LEU A 90 -11.21 -0.12 9.33
C LEU A 90 -12.22 -0.51 10.41
N GLU A 91 -13.47 -0.77 10.05
CA GLU A 91 -14.48 -1.27 10.99
C GLU A 91 -14.05 -2.59 11.66
N HIS A 92 -13.38 -3.47 10.90
CA HIS A 92 -13.00 -4.80 11.39
C HIS A 92 -11.57 -4.87 11.93
N LEU A 93 -10.63 -4.19 11.27
CA LEU A 93 -9.19 -4.28 11.55
C LEU A 93 -8.66 -3.03 12.24
N GLY A 94 -9.41 -1.92 12.27
CA GLY A 94 -8.98 -0.64 12.83
C GLY A 94 -8.51 -0.76 14.28
N ALA A 95 -7.39 -0.11 14.57
CA ALA A 95 -6.79 0.00 15.90
C ALA A 95 -5.94 1.27 15.99
N ASP A 96 -5.73 1.76 17.22
CA ASP A 96 -4.93 2.96 17.49
C ASP A 96 -3.46 2.80 17.04
N ASP A 97 -2.96 1.56 17.05
CA ASP A 97 -1.60 1.18 16.64
C ASP A 97 -1.51 0.71 15.18
N GLY A 98 -2.48 1.10 14.33
CA GLY A 98 -2.47 0.79 12.91
C GLY A 98 -1.19 1.22 12.18
N VAL A 99 -0.78 0.41 11.21
CA VAL A 99 0.39 0.66 10.36
C VAL A 99 -0.05 0.72 8.91
N LEU A 100 0.35 1.79 8.21
CA LEU A 100 0.24 1.87 6.75
C LEU A 100 1.50 1.30 6.11
N ILE A 101 1.33 0.35 5.19
CA ILE A 101 2.44 -0.30 4.50
C ILE A 101 2.30 0.02 3.02
N VAL A 102 3.30 0.71 2.45
CA VAL A 102 3.38 0.95 1.02
C VAL A 102 4.35 -0.02 0.37
N ASP A 103 3.92 -0.60 -0.74
CA ASP A 103 4.78 -1.41 -1.60
C ASP A 103 4.29 -1.35 -3.06
N GLU A 104 5.16 -1.68 -4.00
CA GLU A 104 4.80 -1.89 -5.39
C GLU A 104 4.79 -3.37 -5.76
N THR A 105 3.99 -3.71 -6.76
CA THR A 105 4.07 -5.04 -7.36
C THR A 105 4.05 -4.96 -8.87
N GLY A 106 4.89 -5.80 -9.48
CA GLY A 106 4.98 -5.92 -10.92
C GLY A 106 4.21 -7.14 -11.41
N PHE A 107 3.31 -6.91 -12.36
CA PHE A 107 2.59 -7.96 -13.07
C PHE A 107 3.24 -8.17 -14.43
N LEU A 108 3.92 -9.31 -14.61
CA LEU A 108 4.55 -9.67 -15.89
C LEU A 108 3.49 -9.72 -17.01
N LYS A 109 3.84 -9.14 -18.16
CA LYS A 109 2.99 -9.10 -19.35
C LYS A 109 3.80 -9.48 -20.58
N LYS A 110 3.16 -10.12 -21.56
CA LYS A 110 3.77 -10.41 -22.86
C LYS A 110 3.42 -9.39 -23.94
N GLY A 111 2.25 -8.74 -23.85
CA GLY A 111 1.80 -7.75 -24.82
C GLY A 111 2.06 -6.30 -24.41
N ILE A 112 1.71 -5.37 -25.31
CA ILE A 112 1.90 -3.91 -25.14
C ILE A 112 0.62 -3.15 -24.77
N ALA A 113 -0.52 -3.84 -24.75
CA ALA A 113 -1.85 -3.22 -24.63
C ALA A 113 -2.31 -2.94 -23.19
N SER A 114 -1.70 -3.56 -22.17
CA SER A 114 -2.07 -3.32 -20.77
C SER A 114 -1.60 -1.94 -20.31
N ALA A 115 -2.50 -1.14 -19.71
CA ALA A 115 -2.18 0.19 -19.19
C ALA A 115 -0.90 0.20 -18.33
N GLY A 116 0.03 1.12 -18.59
CA GLY A 116 1.30 1.24 -17.84
C GLY A 116 2.33 0.16 -18.12
N VAL A 117 2.09 -0.79 -19.04
CA VAL A 117 3.05 -1.84 -19.36
C VAL A 117 4.25 -1.30 -20.15
N GLN A 118 5.45 -1.59 -19.68
CA GLN A 118 6.70 -1.37 -20.41
C GLN A 118 7.80 -2.28 -19.87
N ARG A 119 8.95 -2.32 -20.55
CA ARG A 119 10.18 -2.89 -19.97
C ARG A 119 10.66 -2.00 -18.84
N GLN A 120 10.59 -2.50 -17.61
CA GLN A 120 11.05 -1.80 -16.42
C GLN A 120 11.47 -2.80 -15.35
N TYR A 121 12.29 -2.35 -14.40
CA TYR A 121 12.66 -3.19 -13.28
C TYR A 121 11.42 -3.57 -12.46
N THR A 122 11.32 -4.84 -12.09
CA THR A 122 10.30 -5.34 -11.18
C THR A 122 10.96 -6.20 -10.11
N GLY A 123 10.71 -5.88 -8.85
CA GLY A 123 11.18 -6.68 -7.72
C GLY A 123 10.72 -8.14 -7.81
N THR A 124 9.51 -8.38 -8.33
CA THR A 124 8.95 -9.73 -8.51
C THR A 124 9.77 -10.64 -9.41
N ALA A 125 10.46 -10.10 -10.42
CA ALA A 125 11.34 -10.88 -11.30
C ALA A 125 12.84 -10.64 -11.04
N GLY A 126 13.19 -9.71 -10.17
CA GLY A 126 14.57 -9.30 -9.88
C GLY A 126 15.33 -8.70 -11.07
N ARG A 127 14.65 -8.36 -12.17
CA ARG A 127 15.26 -7.90 -13.42
C ARG A 127 14.33 -7.00 -14.23
N ILE A 128 14.85 -6.44 -15.33
CA ILE A 128 14.05 -5.66 -16.29
C ILE A 128 13.22 -6.61 -17.15
N GLU A 129 11.89 -6.52 -16.99
CA GLU A 129 10.92 -7.30 -17.74
C GLU A 129 9.78 -6.41 -18.23
N ASN A 130 9.05 -6.89 -19.24
CA ASN A 130 7.82 -6.21 -19.66
C ASN A 130 6.73 -6.40 -18.60
N THR A 131 6.44 -5.33 -17.86
CA THR A 131 5.70 -5.40 -16.59
C THR A 131 4.76 -4.22 -16.47
N GLN A 132 3.56 -4.48 -15.95
CA GLN A 132 2.64 -3.46 -15.43
C GLN A 132 2.89 -3.31 -13.93
N VAL A 133 3.09 -2.09 -13.43
CA VAL A 133 3.40 -1.87 -12.01
C VAL A 133 2.24 -1.15 -11.33
N GLY A 134 1.79 -1.68 -10.19
CA GLY A 134 0.87 -1.00 -9.29
C GLY A 134 1.55 -0.68 -7.97
N VAL A 135 1.23 0.48 -7.40
CA VAL A 135 1.57 0.86 -6.03
C VAL A 135 0.36 0.56 -5.15
N PHE A 136 0.57 -0.07 -4.00
CA PHE A 136 -0.48 -0.54 -3.12
C PHE A 136 -0.26 0.02 -1.72
N LEU A 137 -1.37 0.32 -1.04
CA LEU A 137 -1.37 0.71 0.36
C LEU A 137 -2.12 -0.36 1.15
N ALA A 138 -1.43 -1.00 2.10
CA ALA A 138 -2.05 -1.90 3.05
C ALA A 138 -2.24 -1.21 4.41
N TYR A 139 -3.31 -1.57 5.10
CA TYR A 139 -3.49 -1.33 6.52
C TYR A 139 -3.19 -2.62 7.28
N ALA A 140 -2.40 -2.52 8.34
CA ALA A 140 -2.10 -3.64 9.23
C ALA A 140 -2.31 -3.24 10.69
N SER A 141 -2.81 -4.17 11.48
CA SER A 141 -2.92 -4.06 12.93
C SER A 141 -2.79 -5.45 13.56
N ARG A 142 -2.91 -5.53 14.89
CA ARG A 142 -2.99 -6.81 15.60
C ARG A 142 -4.19 -7.66 15.18
N ARG A 143 -5.22 -7.05 14.57
CA ARG A 143 -6.45 -7.74 14.11
C ARG A 143 -6.29 -8.37 12.73
N GLY A 144 -5.27 -7.99 11.97
CA GLY A 144 -5.02 -8.50 10.63
C GLY A 144 -4.48 -7.44 9.69
N ARG A 145 -4.52 -7.72 8.38
CA ARG A 145 -4.07 -6.79 7.35
C ARG A 145 -4.93 -6.90 6.09
N ALA A 146 -5.08 -5.79 5.39
CA ALA A 146 -5.77 -5.74 4.10
C ALA A 146 -5.26 -4.58 3.24
N LEU A 147 -5.39 -4.72 1.92
CA LEU A 147 -5.17 -3.60 0.99
C LEU A 147 -6.33 -2.61 1.09
N ILE A 148 -6.00 -1.32 1.22
CA ILE A 148 -6.97 -0.23 1.36
C ILE A 148 -6.91 0.81 0.24
N ASP A 149 -5.84 0.83 -0.55
CA ASP A 149 -5.74 1.66 -1.75
C ASP A 149 -4.82 1.02 -2.80
N ARG A 150 -4.97 1.46 -4.05
CA ARG A 150 -4.15 1.05 -5.18
C ARG A 150 -4.02 2.17 -6.20
N ARG A 151 -2.84 2.31 -6.81
CA ARG A 151 -2.63 3.20 -7.96
C ARG A 151 -1.81 2.52 -9.03
N LEU A 152 -2.18 2.74 -10.28
CA LEU A 152 -1.40 2.26 -11.43
C LEU A 152 -0.25 3.22 -11.67
N TYR A 153 0.98 2.70 -11.76
CA TYR A 153 2.11 3.50 -12.21
C TYR A 153 2.07 3.60 -13.74
N LEU A 154 1.93 4.82 -14.24
CA LEU A 154 1.97 5.14 -15.67
C LEU A 154 3.32 5.81 -15.99
N PRO A 155 4.20 5.16 -16.76
CA PRO A 155 5.46 5.76 -17.18
C PRO A 155 5.24 7.04 -17.98
N ASP A 156 6.08 8.05 -17.78
CA ASP A 156 5.91 9.35 -18.45
C ASP A 156 6.03 9.23 -19.98
N ALA A 157 7.25 8.94 -20.45
CA ALA A 157 7.59 8.94 -21.86
C ALA A 157 6.81 7.90 -22.70
N SER A 158 6.58 6.69 -22.18
CA SER A 158 5.98 5.60 -22.97
C SER A 158 4.45 5.49 -22.83
N TRP A 159 3.84 6.24 -21.91
CA TRP A 159 2.40 6.19 -21.64
C TRP A 159 1.77 7.55 -21.50
N CYS A 160 2.21 8.40 -20.57
CA CYS A 160 1.56 9.68 -20.31
C CYS A 160 1.56 10.59 -21.54
N GLN A 161 2.64 10.51 -22.33
CA GLN A 161 2.85 11.29 -23.56
C GLN A 161 2.25 10.65 -24.83
N ASP A 162 1.69 9.43 -24.77
CA ASP A 162 1.07 8.75 -25.92
C ASP A 162 -0.46 8.71 -25.76
N ALA A 163 -1.14 9.75 -26.25
CA ALA A 163 -2.59 9.86 -26.19
C ALA A 163 -3.31 8.68 -26.88
N GLY A 164 -2.80 8.22 -28.01
CA GLY A 164 -3.41 7.11 -28.75
C GLY A 164 -3.36 5.80 -27.96
N ARG A 165 -2.25 5.52 -27.30
CA ARG A 165 -2.09 4.34 -26.43
C ARG A 165 -2.95 4.45 -25.17
N ARG A 166 -3.04 5.63 -24.56
CA ARG A 166 -3.93 5.89 -23.41
C ARG A 166 -5.38 5.62 -23.75
N THR A 167 -5.87 6.17 -24.86
CA THR A 167 -7.25 5.97 -25.33
C THR A 167 -7.56 4.49 -25.58
N ARG A 168 -6.69 3.77 -26.30
CA ARG A 168 -6.88 2.33 -26.57
C ARG A 168 -6.92 1.48 -25.29
N ALA A 169 -6.17 1.86 -24.26
CA ALA A 169 -6.12 1.14 -22.98
C ALA A 169 -7.18 1.62 -21.98
N GLY A 170 -7.97 2.64 -22.31
CA GLY A 170 -8.97 3.22 -21.41
C GLY A 170 -8.39 3.97 -20.22
N VAL A 171 -7.19 4.54 -20.36
CA VAL A 171 -6.57 5.39 -19.33
C VAL A 171 -7.30 6.73 -19.28
N PRO A 172 -7.79 7.19 -18.11
CA PRO A 172 -8.47 8.48 -18.00
C PRO A 172 -7.59 9.66 -18.46
N GLU A 173 -8.18 10.65 -19.12
CA GLU A 173 -7.48 11.81 -19.70
C GLU A 173 -6.76 12.67 -18.65
N GLN A 174 -7.34 12.77 -17.46
CA GLN A 174 -6.75 13.47 -16.32
C GLN A 174 -5.56 12.75 -15.67
N SER A 175 -5.27 11.51 -16.08
CA SER A 175 -4.13 10.75 -15.54
C SER A 175 -2.83 11.41 -15.98
N GLN A 176 -2.05 11.90 -15.02
CA GLN A 176 -0.73 12.49 -15.24
C GLN A 176 0.37 11.59 -14.71
N PHE A 177 1.60 11.84 -15.16
CA PHE A 177 2.76 11.16 -14.61
C PHE A 177 2.89 11.48 -13.11
N ALA A 178 3.12 10.44 -12.32
CA ALA A 178 3.53 10.55 -10.94
C ALA A 178 4.53 9.42 -10.64
N THR A 179 5.61 9.75 -9.93
CA THR A 179 6.55 8.76 -9.45
C THR A 179 5.87 7.84 -8.42
N LYS A 180 6.41 6.63 -8.21
CA LYS A 180 5.84 5.70 -7.22
C LYS A 180 5.81 6.29 -5.80
N PRO A 181 6.86 6.99 -5.31
CA PRO A 181 6.78 7.68 -4.02
C PRO A 181 5.73 8.79 -3.98
N THR A 182 5.52 9.54 -5.07
CA THR A 182 4.44 10.53 -5.16
C THR A 182 3.07 9.84 -5.08
N LEU A 183 2.85 8.74 -5.80
CA LEU A 183 1.62 7.96 -5.71
C LEU A 183 1.40 7.44 -4.27
N ALA A 184 2.44 6.93 -3.63
CA ALA A 184 2.43 6.50 -2.24
C ALA A 184 2.01 7.62 -1.28
N GLY A 185 2.66 8.78 -1.37
CA GLY A 185 2.35 9.95 -0.57
C GLY A 185 0.90 10.40 -0.74
N GLN A 186 0.40 10.39 -1.97
CA GLN A 186 -1.00 10.71 -2.24
C GLN A 186 -1.98 9.68 -1.65
N MET A 187 -1.67 8.38 -1.68
CA MET A 187 -2.51 7.35 -1.04
C MET A 187 -2.49 7.49 0.49
N ILE A 188 -1.32 7.73 1.08
CA ILE A 188 -1.15 7.91 2.53
C ILE A 188 -1.90 9.16 2.98
N ALA A 189 -1.73 10.29 2.28
CA ALA A 189 -2.46 11.52 2.58
C ALA A 189 -3.98 11.29 2.54
N ALA A 190 -4.49 10.69 1.44
CA ALA A 190 -5.90 10.39 1.29
C ALA A 190 -6.44 9.39 2.33
N ALA A 191 -5.62 8.45 2.81
CA ALA A 191 -5.98 7.56 3.90
C ALA A 191 -6.14 8.33 5.21
N LEU A 192 -5.17 9.17 5.55
CA LEU A 192 -5.18 9.99 6.76
C LEU A 192 -6.32 11.04 6.73
N ASP A 193 -6.56 11.69 5.58
CA ASP A 193 -7.67 12.64 5.40
C ASP A 193 -9.04 11.96 5.56
N ALA A 194 -9.14 10.67 5.21
CA ALA A 194 -10.33 9.86 5.41
C ALA A 194 -10.48 9.34 6.86
N GLY A 195 -9.61 9.76 7.79
CA GLY A 195 -9.68 9.37 9.20
C GLY A 195 -9.09 7.98 9.49
N VAL A 196 -8.26 7.43 8.61
CA VAL A 196 -7.54 6.18 8.91
C VAL A 196 -6.56 6.41 10.06
N GLY A 197 -6.86 5.82 11.21
CA GLY A 197 -5.96 5.83 12.37
C GLY A 197 -4.72 4.98 12.13
N ALA A 198 -3.58 5.64 11.91
CA ALA A 198 -2.29 4.97 11.74
C ALA A 198 -1.17 5.71 12.50
N SER A 199 -0.49 4.97 13.37
CA SER A 199 0.64 5.48 14.16
C SER A 199 1.95 5.42 13.40
N TRP A 200 2.07 4.50 12.43
CA TRP A 200 3.30 4.28 11.67
C TRP A 200 3.05 4.10 10.17
N VAL A 201 4.02 4.51 9.37
CA VAL A 201 4.12 4.19 7.94
C VAL A 201 5.40 3.42 7.67
N THR A 202 5.31 2.34 6.89
CA THR A 202 6.46 1.53 6.48
C THR A 202 6.53 1.38 4.97
N GLY A 203 7.74 1.27 4.44
CA GLY A 203 8.00 1.06 3.01
C GLY A 203 9.45 0.64 2.79
N ASP A 204 9.71 0.07 1.62
CA ASP A 204 11.04 -0.39 1.25
C ASP A 204 11.99 0.76 0.84
N GLU A 205 13.14 0.39 0.28
CA GLU A 205 14.18 1.33 -0.12
C GLU A 205 13.69 2.32 -1.18
N ALA A 206 12.82 1.91 -2.10
CA ALA A 206 12.34 2.78 -3.17
C ALA A 206 11.59 4.00 -2.61
N TYR A 207 10.94 3.85 -1.46
CA TYR A 207 10.23 4.91 -0.76
C TYR A 207 11.12 5.70 0.19
N GLY A 208 12.04 5.06 0.91
CA GLY A 208 12.88 5.74 1.90
C GLY A 208 13.96 6.65 1.31
N GLN A 209 14.32 6.45 0.04
CA GLN A 209 15.20 7.37 -0.69
C GLN A 209 14.51 8.68 -1.08
N ASP A 210 13.19 8.77 -1.02
CA ASP A 210 12.44 9.96 -1.41
C ASP A 210 12.34 10.96 -0.23
N PRO A 211 12.99 12.13 -0.31
CA PRO A 211 12.93 13.12 0.77
C PRO A 211 11.56 13.81 0.87
N ALA A 212 10.81 13.94 -0.23
CA ALA A 212 9.51 14.59 -0.24
C ALA A 212 8.46 13.70 0.48
N LEU A 213 8.53 12.38 0.29
CA LEU A 213 7.70 11.44 1.02
C LEU A 213 7.99 11.49 2.52
N ARG A 214 9.27 11.52 2.95
CA ARG A 214 9.61 11.68 4.37
C ARG A 214 9.10 12.98 4.96
N THR A 215 9.30 14.09 4.25
CA THR A 215 8.77 15.40 4.66
C THR A 215 7.24 15.38 4.79
N LEU A 216 6.54 14.71 3.86
CA LEU A 216 5.10 14.54 3.94
C LEU A 216 4.72 13.78 5.21
N LEU A 217 5.36 12.65 5.51
CA LEU A 217 5.07 11.85 6.71
C LEU A 217 5.29 12.65 8.00
N GLU A 218 6.39 13.39 8.09
CA GLU A 218 6.68 14.29 9.21
C GLU A 218 5.59 15.36 9.38
N SER A 219 5.15 15.98 8.28
CA SER A 219 4.12 17.02 8.31
C SER A 219 2.73 16.51 8.68
N ARG A 220 2.46 15.22 8.42
CA ARG A 220 1.15 14.60 8.62
C ARG A 220 1.02 13.95 9.99
N GLY A 221 2.13 13.67 10.68
CA GLY A 221 2.16 13.23 12.07
C GLY A 221 2.49 11.76 12.36
N PRO A 222 2.26 10.77 11.46
CA PRO A 222 2.69 9.40 11.73
C PRO A 222 4.21 9.27 11.87
N GLY A 223 4.66 8.37 12.75
CA GLY A 223 6.04 7.88 12.70
C GLY A 223 6.28 7.11 11.40
N TYR A 224 7.53 6.94 11.00
CA TYR A 224 7.83 6.11 9.82
C TYR A 224 9.10 5.29 9.98
N VAL A 225 9.09 4.12 9.32
CA VAL A 225 10.25 3.24 9.13
C VAL A 225 10.34 2.92 7.65
N LEU A 226 11.20 3.67 6.95
CA LEU A 226 11.46 3.45 5.54
C LEU A 226 12.89 2.92 5.37
N ALA A 227 13.05 1.84 4.60
CA ALA A 227 14.38 1.33 4.31
C ALA A 227 15.16 2.34 3.45
N VAL A 228 16.48 2.34 3.58
CA VAL A 228 17.40 3.14 2.76
C VAL A 228 18.57 2.26 2.32
N ALA A 229 19.22 2.63 1.23
CA ALA A 229 20.43 1.97 0.77
C ALA A 229 21.46 1.96 1.89
N CYS A 230 22.24 0.89 2.00
CA CYS A 230 23.39 0.84 2.88
C CYS A 230 24.39 1.99 2.60
N SER A 231 24.46 2.42 1.34
CA SER A 231 25.32 3.52 0.87
C SER A 231 24.73 4.92 1.11
N THR A 232 23.48 5.04 1.59
CA THR A 232 22.84 6.33 1.86
C THR A 232 23.70 7.14 2.84
N ARG A 233 23.94 8.40 2.50
CA ARG A 233 24.72 9.31 3.34
C ARG A 233 23.82 9.94 4.40
N VAL A 234 24.16 9.67 5.66
CA VAL A 234 23.53 10.26 6.83
C VAL A 234 24.44 11.32 7.44
N ARG A 235 23.85 12.33 8.06
CA ARG A 235 24.57 13.37 8.79
C ARG A 235 24.60 13.02 10.27
N ILE A 236 25.80 12.80 10.81
CA ILE A 236 26.06 12.52 12.24
C ILE A 236 26.77 13.72 12.90
N ASN A 237 26.99 13.65 14.21
CA ASN A 237 27.66 14.70 15.00
C ASN A 237 27.00 16.07 14.82
N GLN A 238 25.68 16.15 15.06
CA GLN A 238 24.89 17.38 14.91
C GLN A 238 24.99 18.00 13.50
N GLY A 239 24.99 17.16 12.46
CA GLY A 239 25.04 17.63 11.08
C GLY A 239 26.44 17.79 10.50
N ARG A 240 27.50 17.72 11.32
CA ARG A 240 28.86 18.10 10.92
C ARG A 240 29.56 17.07 10.03
N THR A 241 29.23 15.79 10.17
CA THR A 241 29.92 14.72 9.45
C THR A 241 28.94 13.96 8.56
N ALA A 242 29.22 13.88 7.26
CA ALA A 242 28.49 12.99 6.36
C ALA A 242 29.18 11.62 6.30
N ALA A 243 28.44 10.54 6.58
CA ALA A 243 28.95 9.18 6.55
C ALA A 243 27.92 8.23 5.93
N ARG A 244 28.36 7.09 5.40
CA ARG A 244 27.42 6.05 4.91
C ARG A 244 26.68 5.42 6.09
N ALA A 245 25.40 5.12 5.90
CA ALA A 245 24.55 4.51 6.92
C ALA A 245 25.14 3.20 7.45
N ASP A 246 25.63 2.33 6.56
CA ASP A 246 26.26 1.06 6.94
C ASP A 246 27.54 1.23 7.77
N ALA A 247 28.40 2.16 7.38
CA ALA A 247 29.64 2.46 8.10
C ALA A 247 29.36 3.00 9.51
N VAL A 248 28.29 3.76 9.68
CA VAL A 248 27.85 4.23 11.01
C VAL A 248 27.24 3.06 11.80
N ALA A 249 26.30 2.32 11.21
CA ALA A 249 25.62 1.20 11.84
C ALA A 249 26.59 0.14 12.36
N ASN A 250 27.60 -0.23 11.57
CA ASN A 250 28.60 -1.24 11.94
C ASN A 250 29.57 -0.80 13.04
N ARG A 251 29.65 0.51 13.34
CA ARG A 251 30.50 1.04 14.42
C ARG A 251 29.77 1.16 15.75
N LEU A 252 28.44 1.05 15.75
CA LEU A 252 27.65 1.18 16.95
C LEU A 252 27.64 -0.15 17.73
N PRO A 253 27.89 -0.12 19.05
CA PRO A 253 27.77 -1.32 19.87
C PRO A 253 26.32 -1.80 19.91
N ALA A 254 26.11 -3.09 20.20
CA ALA A 254 24.75 -3.65 20.32
C ALA A 254 23.86 -2.87 21.30
N SER A 255 24.45 -2.31 22.36
CA SER A 255 23.76 -1.49 23.37
C SER A 255 23.24 -0.14 22.85
N ALA A 256 23.75 0.35 21.71
CA ALA A 256 23.26 1.58 21.08
C ALA A 256 22.00 1.35 20.22
N TRP A 257 21.64 0.09 19.98
CA TRP A 257 20.44 -0.26 19.22
C TRP A 257 19.24 -0.40 20.15
N HIS A 258 18.20 0.38 19.88
CA HIS A 258 16.94 0.31 20.60
C HIS A 258 15.86 -0.26 19.69
N ARG A 259 15.17 -1.31 20.16
CA ARG A 259 13.98 -1.82 19.49
C ARG A 259 12.83 -0.86 19.78
N GLN A 260 12.29 -0.26 18.72
CA GLN A 260 11.04 0.49 18.78
C GLN A 260 9.91 -0.42 18.30
N SER A 261 8.83 -0.53 19.07
CA SER A 261 7.67 -1.37 18.74
C SER A 261 6.53 -0.52 18.19
N ALA A 262 5.96 -0.92 17.06
CA ALA A 262 4.76 -0.33 16.45
C ALA A 262 3.46 -1.02 16.93
N GLY A 263 3.38 -1.36 18.23
CA GLY A 263 2.29 -2.07 18.89
C GLY A 263 2.65 -2.29 20.37
N PRO A 264 1.75 -2.76 21.26
CA PRO A 264 1.90 -2.72 22.71
C PRO A 264 3.14 -3.47 23.21
N GLU A 265 4.23 -2.72 23.24
CA GLU A 265 5.08 -2.35 24.37
C GLU A 265 5.47 -0.88 24.12
N ARG A 266 4.90 0.05 24.91
CA ARG A 266 5.14 1.49 24.79
C ARG A 266 6.47 1.86 25.47
N ARG A 267 7.28 2.71 24.82
CA ARG A 267 8.06 3.89 25.32
C ARG A 267 9.09 4.26 24.22
N VAL A 268 9.42 5.50 23.85
CA VAL A 268 9.15 6.89 24.29
C VAL A 268 9.57 7.85 23.15
N ARG A 269 9.05 9.08 23.23
CA ARG A 269 9.43 10.33 22.54
C ARG A 269 10.95 10.48 22.30
N VAL A 270 11.38 10.66 21.05
CA VAL A 270 12.72 11.20 20.74
C VAL A 270 12.56 12.68 20.40
N THR A 271 12.98 13.54 21.34
CA THR A 271 13.30 14.94 21.07
C THR A 271 14.82 15.00 20.98
N THR A 272 15.38 15.19 19.79
CA THR A 272 16.79 15.54 19.64
C THR A 272 16.96 17.03 19.87
N THR A 273 16.89 17.47 21.14
CA THR A 273 17.54 18.72 21.55
C THR A 273 19.00 18.40 21.84
N GLY A 274 19.90 19.02 21.08
CA GLY A 274 21.34 18.86 21.21
C GLY A 274 21.88 19.33 22.58
N PRO A 275 23.11 18.93 22.94
CA PRO A 275 23.74 19.31 24.19
C PRO A 275 24.33 20.73 24.09
N GLY A 276 24.00 21.61 25.03
CA GLY A 276 24.74 22.85 25.18
C GLY A 276 24.06 23.94 26.02
N SER A 277 24.10 23.83 27.34
CA SER A 277 24.65 24.90 28.18
C SER A 277 24.87 24.40 29.60
N ARG A 278 26.14 24.36 30.00
CA ARG A 278 26.56 24.32 31.40
C ARG A 278 26.74 25.77 31.85
N SER A 279 26.10 26.11 32.95
CA SER A 279 26.51 27.11 33.94
C SER A 279 25.79 26.69 35.22
N GLY A 280 26.42 25.96 36.15
CA GLY A 280 27.21 26.52 37.25
C GLY A 280 26.43 26.28 38.57
N PRO A 281 27.08 25.87 39.68
CA PRO A 281 26.40 25.21 40.80
C PRO A 281 26.05 26.18 41.94
N THR A 282 25.00 25.85 42.73
CA THR A 282 24.93 26.09 44.18
C THR A 282 23.60 25.58 44.76
N GLY A 283 23.65 24.90 45.92
CA GLY A 283 22.58 25.01 46.94
C GLY A 283 21.79 23.74 47.30
N THR A 284 22.36 22.94 48.20
CA THR A 284 21.77 22.37 49.45
C THR A 284 20.24 22.23 49.62
N GLY A 285 19.82 21.04 50.06
CA GLY A 285 18.61 20.78 50.88
C GLY A 285 18.01 19.38 50.67
N THR A 286 18.42 18.32 51.41
CA THR A 286 17.67 17.67 52.54
C THR A 286 16.14 17.74 52.39
N CYS A 287 15.35 16.66 52.38
CA CYS A 287 15.51 15.23 52.68
C CYS A 287 14.80 14.38 51.61
#